data_AF-A0ABD3E2G8-F1
#
_entry.id   AF-A0ABD3E2G8-F1
#
_cell.length_a   1.000
_cell.length_b   1.000
_cell.length_c   1.000
_cell.angle_alpha   90.00
_cell.angle_beta   90.00
_cell.angle_gamma   90.00
#
_symmetry.space_group_name_H-M   'P 1'
#
loop_
_entity.id
_entity.type
_entity.pdbx_description
1 polymer ?
#
loop_
_entity_poly.entity_id
_entity_poly.type
_entity_poly.pdbx_seq_one_letter_code
_entity_poly.pdbx_strand_id
1 'polypeptide(L)'
;MWEIKKMQGHLSAWLVKHGIIHRSLGFDYQGIETLQIKSEGWHSIAMFKKISAEFLTFRGGLDPVTGGLWLTDVAHHHLAIAILFLIAGHMYRTNWGIGHGLKDILEAHKGPFTGQGHKGLYEILTTSWHAQLSLNLAMLGSLTIVVAHHMYAMPPYPYLATDYGTQLSLFTHHMWIGGFLIVGAAAHAAIFMKLSSYESGLFVCVVRKEEDSMIIRSPEPEVKILVDKDPVKTSFEEWAKPGHFSRTIAKGPPFH
;
A
#
# COMPACT_ATOMS: atom_id res chain seq x y z
N MET A 1 -72.92 6.43 -16.18
CA MET A 1 -71.95 7.55 -16.14
C MET A 1 -71.67 7.75 -14.66
N TRP A 2 -70.56 7.30 -14.08
CA TRP A 2 -69.19 7.76 -14.29
C TRP A 2 -68.17 6.62 -14.06
N GLU A 3 -67.30 6.35 -15.04
CA GLU A 3 -66.10 5.53 -14.81
C GLU A 3 -65.03 6.38 -14.11
N ILE A 4 -64.60 5.96 -12.93
CA ILE A 4 -63.42 6.52 -12.27
C ILE A 4 -62.19 5.90 -12.93
N LYS A 5 -61.64 6.59 -13.93
CA LYS A 5 -60.40 6.19 -14.60
C LYS A 5 -59.24 6.34 -13.59
N LYS A 6 -58.81 5.24 -12.99
CA LYS A 6 -57.62 5.20 -12.11
C LYS A 6 -56.41 5.62 -12.94
N MET A 7 -55.76 6.74 -12.62
CA MET A 7 -54.51 7.13 -13.27
C MET A 7 -53.42 6.09 -12.91
N GLN A 8 -53.02 5.27 -13.88
CA GLN A 8 -51.94 4.29 -13.74
C GLN A 8 -50.67 4.87 -14.36
N GLY A 9 -49.56 4.86 -13.61
CA GLY A 9 -48.27 5.26 -14.15
C GLY A 9 -47.68 4.23 -15.12
N HIS A 10 -46.62 4.63 -15.83
CA HIS A 10 -45.95 3.77 -16.82
C HIS A 10 -45.42 2.46 -16.21
N LEU A 11 -45.03 2.50 -14.92
CA LEU A 11 -44.57 1.34 -14.16
C LEU A 11 -45.73 0.40 -13.82
N SER A 12 -46.89 0.93 -13.38
CA SER A 12 -48.10 0.12 -13.14
C SER A 12 -48.56 -0.58 -14.41
N ALA A 13 -48.60 0.12 -15.55
CA ALA A 13 -48.98 -0.48 -16.84
C ALA A 13 -48.04 -1.60 -17.28
N TRP A 14 -46.73 -1.41 -17.10
CA TRP A 14 -45.72 -2.45 -17.39
C TRP A 14 -45.90 -3.68 -16.49
N LEU A 15 -46.20 -3.49 -15.21
CA LEU A 15 -46.43 -4.58 -14.25
C LEU A 15 -47.73 -5.35 -14.53
N VAL A 16 -48.80 -4.66 -14.94
CA VAL A 16 -50.04 -5.33 -15.40
C VAL A 16 -49.76 -6.19 -16.64
N LYS A 17 -48.96 -5.67 -17.60
CA LYS A 17 -48.59 -6.41 -18.82
C LYS A 17 -47.83 -7.71 -18.52
N HIS A 18 -47.07 -7.75 -17.42
CA HIS A 18 -46.33 -8.95 -16.99
C HIS A 18 -47.08 -9.79 -15.94
N GLY A 19 -48.37 -9.53 -15.71
CA GLY A 19 -49.22 -10.33 -14.82
C GLY A 19 -48.94 -10.15 -13.33
N ILE A 20 -48.25 -9.08 -12.93
CA ILE A 20 -47.83 -8.87 -11.53
C ILE A 20 -48.93 -8.12 -10.78
N ILE A 21 -49.51 -8.79 -9.77
CA ILE A 21 -50.57 -8.21 -8.93
C ILE A 21 -49.96 -7.12 -8.02
N HIS A 22 -50.32 -5.87 -8.26
CA HIS A 22 -49.86 -4.71 -7.49
C HIS A 22 -51.01 -3.74 -7.24
N ARG A 23 -50.90 -2.96 -6.15
CA ARG A 23 -51.82 -1.88 -5.79
C ARG A 23 -51.08 -0.55 -5.87
N SER A 24 -51.52 0.35 -6.74
CA SER A 24 -50.97 1.73 -6.80
C SER A 24 -51.42 2.52 -5.56
N LEU A 25 -50.44 3.11 -4.85
CA LEU A 25 -50.64 3.94 -3.65
C LEU A 25 -50.63 5.44 -3.95
N GLY A 26 -50.35 5.84 -5.20
CA GLY A 26 -50.28 7.22 -5.64
C GLY A 26 -48.87 7.65 -6.03
N PHE A 27 -48.69 8.92 -6.37
CA PHE A 27 -47.41 9.49 -6.77
C PHE A 27 -46.78 10.26 -5.59
N ASP A 28 -45.46 10.15 -5.43
CA ASP A 28 -44.73 10.96 -4.46
C ASP A 28 -44.59 12.43 -4.94
N TYR A 29 -43.96 13.27 -4.11
CA TYR A 29 -43.72 14.69 -4.42
C TYR A 29 -42.76 14.90 -5.60
N GLN A 30 -42.08 13.85 -6.07
CA GLN A 30 -41.20 13.86 -7.25
C GLN A 30 -41.91 13.31 -8.50
N GLY A 31 -43.20 12.95 -8.39
CA GLY A 31 -43.99 12.40 -9.49
C GLY A 31 -43.70 10.93 -9.79
N ILE A 32 -43.08 10.19 -8.87
CA ILE A 32 -42.77 8.76 -9.00
C ILE A 32 -43.93 7.95 -8.40
N GLU A 33 -44.43 6.96 -9.15
CA GLU A 33 -45.54 6.11 -8.70
C GLU A 33 -45.08 5.15 -7.61
N THR A 34 -45.68 5.25 -6.42
CA THR A 34 -45.49 4.33 -5.31
C THR A 34 -46.45 3.15 -5.42
N LEU A 35 -45.91 1.93 -5.41
CA LEU A 35 -46.67 0.70 -5.62
C LEU A 35 -46.52 -0.24 -4.42
N GLN A 36 -47.64 -0.78 -3.94
CA GLN A 36 -47.68 -1.85 -2.95
C GLN A 36 -47.87 -3.19 -3.68
N ILE A 37 -46.81 -4.00 -3.73
CA ILE A 37 -46.83 -5.33 -4.36
C ILE A 37 -47.09 -6.37 -3.27
N LYS A 38 -48.05 -7.30 -3.50
CA LYS A 38 -48.33 -8.39 -2.55
C LYS A 38 -47.17 -9.40 -2.62
N SER A 39 -46.58 -9.74 -1.48
CA SER A 39 -45.36 -10.59 -1.40
C SER A 39 -45.53 -12.02 -1.93
N GLU A 40 -46.77 -12.45 -2.16
CA GLU A 40 -47.09 -13.84 -2.50
C GLU A 40 -46.68 -14.26 -3.93
N GLY A 41 -46.36 -13.29 -4.81
CA GLY A 41 -45.77 -13.57 -6.13
C GLY A 41 -44.23 -13.60 -6.16
N TRP A 42 -43.59 -13.26 -5.04
CA TRP A 42 -42.15 -13.02 -4.93
C TRP A 42 -41.50 -13.87 -3.83
N HIS A 43 -42.11 -15.02 -3.50
CA HIS A 43 -41.65 -15.87 -2.41
C HIS A 43 -40.16 -16.24 -2.54
N SER A 44 -39.66 -16.55 -3.74
CA SER A 44 -38.25 -16.89 -3.94
C SER A 44 -37.29 -15.72 -3.68
N ILE A 45 -37.65 -14.51 -4.08
CA ILE A 45 -36.78 -13.32 -3.91
C ILE A 45 -36.88 -12.77 -2.48
N ALA A 46 -38.07 -12.79 -1.88
CA ALA A 46 -38.27 -12.43 -0.47
C ALA A 46 -37.60 -13.45 0.47
N MET A 47 -37.70 -14.74 0.16
CA MET A 47 -37.00 -15.81 0.88
C MET A 47 -35.48 -15.69 0.68
N PHE A 48 -35.01 -15.47 -0.55
CA PHE A 48 -33.58 -15.25 -0.82
C PHE A 48 -33.04 -14.04 -0.06
N LYS A 49 -33.74 -12.89 -0.09
CA LYS A 49 -33.34 -11.68 0.64
C LYS A 49 -33.33 -11.89 2.16
N LYS A 50 -34.27 -12.67 2.69
CA LYS A 50 -34.35 -12.98 4.12
C LYS A 50 -33.23 -13.93 4.54
N ILE A 51 -33.04 -15.02 3.80
CA ILE A 51 -31.95 -15.99 4.04
C ILE A 51 -30.59 -15.29 3.94
N SER A 52 -30.35 -14.49 2.89
CA SER A 52 -29.09 -13.77 2.74
C SER A 52 -28.84 -12.78 3.87
N ALA A 53 -29.87 -12.11 4.38
CA ALA A 53 -29.75 -11.17 5.51
C ALA A 53 -29.47 -11.88 6.84
N GLU A 54 -29.83 -13.15 6.98
CA GLU A 54 -29.56 -13.95 8.18
C GLU A 54 -28.11 -14.49 8.21
N PHE A 55 -27.51 -14.79 7.05
CA PHE A 55 -26.13 -15.31 6.95
C PHE A 55 -25.06 -14.25 6.62
N LEU A 56 -25.42 -13.16 5.93
CA LEU A 56 -24.51 -12.07 5.56
C LEU A 56 -24.90 -10.81 6.32
N THR A 57 -24.28 -10.60 7.48
CA THR A 57 -24.58 -9.45 8.32
C THR A 57 -23.52 -8.36 8.19
N PHE A 58 -23.80 -7.20 8.78
CA PHE A 58 -22.84 -6.12 8.97
C PHE A 58 -23.12 -5.50 10.34
N ARG A 59 -22.97 -6.30 11.41
CA ARG A 59 -23.29 -5.88 12.78
C ARG A 59 -22.20 -4.98 13.35
N GLY A 60 -20.94 -5.37 13.12
CA GLY A 60 -19.78 -4.73 13.72
C GLY A 60 -19.64 -5.07 15.21
N GLY A 61 -18.41 -4.98 15.72
CA GLY A 61 -18.08 -5.33 17.10
C GLY A 61 -17.82 -6.82 17.30
N LEU A 62 -17.85 -7.24 18.57
CA LEU A 62 -17.53 -8.60 18.99
C LEU A 62 -18.79 -9.31 19.51
N ASP A 63 -18.84 -10.63 19.34
CA ASP A 63 -19.85 -11.48 19.95
C ASP A 63 -19.64 -11.50 21.48
N PRO A 64 -20.64 -11.13 22.30
CA PRO A 64 -20.51 -11.06 23.75
C PRO A 64 -20.25 -12.42 24.41
N VAL A 65 -20.56 -13.54 23.75
CA VAL A 65 -20.33 -14.88 24.29
C VAL A 65 -18.91 -15.35 24.05
N THR A 66 -18.40 -15.13 22.83
CA THR A 66 -17.10 -15.66 22.41
C THR A 66 -15.98 -14.63 22.48
N GLY A 67 -16.28 -13.34 22.52
CA GLY A 67 -15.29 -12.26 22.44
C GLY A 67 -14.58 -12.15 21.08
N GLY A 68 -15.04 -12.88 20.05
CA GLY A 68 -14.52 -12.84 18.69
C GLY A 68 -15.44 -12.11 17.71
N LEU A 69 -14.98 -11.92 16.47
CA LEU A 69 -15.81 -11.35 15.39
C LEU A 69 -17.00 -12.26 15.05
N TRP A 70 -18.12 -11.64 14.65
CA TRP A 70 -19.30 -12.36 14.16
C TRP A 70 -18.96 -13.16 12.89
N LEU A 71 -19.22 -14.47 12.90
CA LEU A 71 -18.94 -15.33 11.75
C LEU A 71 -19.71 -14.90 10.48
N THR A 72 -20.91 -14.35 10.66
CA THR A 72 -21.74 -13.80 9.58
C THR A 72 -21.15 -12.52 8.97
N ASP A 73 -20.47 -11.68 9.77
CA ASP A 73 -19.75 -10.51 9.27
C ASP A 73 -18.46 -10.95 8.55
N VAL A 74 -17.76 -11.96 9.07
CA VAL A 74 -16.59 -12.56 8.40
C VAL A 74 -16.99 -13.16 7.04
N ALA A 75 -18.11 -13.89 6.97
CA ALA A 75 -18.62 -14.44 5.71
C ALA A 75 -18.95 -13.35 4.69
N HIS A 76 -19.62 -12.27 5.12
CA HIS A 76 -19.87 -11.10 4.28
C HIS A 76 -18.56 -10.49 3.76
N HIS A 77 -17.59 -10.27 4.64
CA HIS A 77 -16.29 -9.72 4.28
C HIS A 77 -15.59 -10.56 3.21
N HIS A 78 -15.56 -11.89 3.36
CA HIS A 78 -14.95 -12.79 2.38
C HIS A 78 -15.67 -12.77 1.03
N LEU A 79 -17.01 -12.72 1.03
CA LEU A 79 -17.78 -12.59 -0.21
C LEU A 79 -17.45 -11.27 -0.93
N ALA A 80 -17.37 -10.17 -0.20
CA ALA A 80 -17.01 -8.87 -0.76
C ALA A 80 -15.59 -8.88 -1.35
N ILE A 81 -14.62 -9.46 -0.63
CA ILE A 81 -13.24 -9.63 -1.11
C ILE A 81 -13.18 -10.52 -2.35
N ALA A 82 -13.92 -11.63 -2.38
CA ALA A 82 -13.94 -12.54 -3.52
C ALA A 82 -14.44 -11.84 -4.79
N ILE A 83 -15.52 -11.06 -4.69
CA ILE A 83 -16.06 -10.29 -5.80
C ILE A 83 -15.05 -9.22 -6.26
N LEU A 84 -14.41 -8.51 -5.32
CA LEU A 84 -13.41 -7.50 -5.63
C LEU A 84 -12.23 -8.12 -6.40
N PHE A 85 -11.67 -9.23 -5.91
CA PHE A 85 -10.55 -9.89 -6.58
C PHE A 85 -10.93 -10.52 -7.93
N LEU A 86 -12.16 -11.04 -8.06
CA LEU A 86 -12.66 -11.51 -9.35
C LEU A 86 -12.69 -10.38 -10.37
N ILE A 87 -13.24 -9.20 -10.03
CA ILE A 87 -13.27 -8.06 -10.94
C ILE A 87 -11.84 -7.57 -11.25
N ALA A 88 -11.00 -7.41 -10.22
CA ALA A 88 -9.61 -6.96 -10.40
C ALA A 88 -8.78 -7.92 -11.27
N GLY A 89 -9.03 -9.23 -11.19
CA GLY A 89 -8.33 -10.25 -11.97
C GLY A 89 -8.55 -10.15 -13.48
N HIS A 90 -9.61 -9.47 -13.93
CA HIS A 90 -9.93 -9.30 -15.36
C HIS A 90 -9.38 -8.00 -15.96
N MET A 91 -8.58 -7.21 -15.22
CA MET A 91 -8.05 -5.93 -15.70
C MET A 91 -6.95 -6.08 -16.77
N TYR A 92 -6.19 -7.18 -16.73
CA TYR A 92 -4.99 -7.37 -17.55
C TYR A 92 -5.28 -8.13 -18.85
N ARG A 93 -4.61 -7.71 -19.93
CA ARG A 93 -4.81 -8.29 -21.26
C ARG A 93 -4.30 -9.73 -21.34
N THR A 94 -5.15 -10.64 -21.82
CA THR A 94 -4.83 -12.04 -22.10
C THR A 94 -4.95 -12.34 -23.60
N ASN A 95 -4.97 -13.62 -23.98
CA ASN A 95 -5.04 -14.07 -25.38
C ASN A 95 -6.29 -13.58 -26.15
N TRP A 96 -7.32 -13.10 -25.45
CA TRP A 96 -8.56 -12.59 -26.06
C TRP A 96 -8.54 -11.11 -26.44
N GLY A 97 -7.39 -10.43 -26.29
CA GLY A 97 -7.20 -9.04 -26.74
C GLY A 97 -7.92 -7.97 -25.90
N ILE A 98 -8.72 -8.37 -24.91
CA ILE A 98 -9.42 -7.47 -23.97
C ILE A 98 -8.56 -7.32 -22.70
N GLY A 99 -8.38 -6.08 -22.23
CA GLY A 99 -7.63 -5.73 -21.01
C GLY A 99 -6.41 -4.84 -21.30
N HIS A 100 -5.67 -4.50 -20.25
CA HIS A 100 -4.51 -3.60 -20.34
C HIS A 100 -3.17 -4.36 -20.36
N GLY A 101 -2.22 -3.89 -21.15
CA GLY A 101 -0.82 -4.32 -21.05
C GLY A 101 -0.13 -3.63 -19.86
N LEU A 102 0.48 -4.39 -18.96
CA LEU A 102 1.16 -3.82 -17.79
C LEU A 102 2.32 -2.89 -18.20
N LYS A 103 3.05 -3.27 -19.26
CA LYS A 103 4.08 -2.42 -19.86
C LYS A 103 3.52 -1.10 -20.38
N ASP A 104 2.41 -1.15 -21.12
CA ASP A 104 1.77 0.04 -21.70
C ASP A 104 1.32 1.01 -20.59
N ILE A 105 0.74 0.47 -19.50
CA ILE A 105 0.37 1.25 -18.32
C ILE A 105 1.62 1.92 -17.72
N LEU A 106 2.68 1.17 -17.47
CA LEU A 106 3.90 1.69 -16.84
C LEU A 106 4.54 2.78 -17.69
N GLU A 107 4.68 2.57 -19.00
CA GLU A 107 5.32 3.55 -19.90
C GLU A 107 4.47 4.81 -20.12
N ALA A 108 3.15 4.72 -19.97
CA ALA A 108 2.26 5.88 -20.04
C ALA A 108 2.42 6.83 -18.83
N HIS A 109 2.89 6.33 -17.68
CA HIS A 109 3.07 7.13 -16.47
C HIS A 109 4.39 7.92 -16.51
N LYS A 110 4.33 9.13 -17.09
CA LYS A 110 5.42 10.12 -17.13
C LYS A 110 4.95 11.45 -16.58
N GLY A 111 5.82 12.17 -15.89
CA GLY A 111 5.51 13.46 -15.31
C GLY A 111 6.67 14.45 -15.45
N PRO A 112 6.40 15.76 -15.31
CA PRO A 112 7.40 16.82 -15.47
C PRO A 112 8.58 16.69 -14.47
N PHE A 113 8.35 16.07 -13.31
CA PHE A 113 9.36 15.88 -12.27
C PHE A 113 10.00 14.48 -12.26
N THR A 114 9.47 13.53 -13.02
CA THR A 114 9.91 12.12 -13.01
C THR A 114 10.59 11.70 -14.32
N GLY A 115 10.78 12.63 -15.26
CA GLY A 115 11.49 12.40 -16.51
C GLY A 115 10.87 11.30 -17.35
N GLN A 116 11.62 10.21 -17.58
CA GLN A 116 11.14 9.03 -18.33
C GLN A 116 10.15 8.14 -17.55
N GLY A 117 9.83 8.48 -16.29
CA GLY A 117 8.84 7.77 -15.48
C GLY A 117 9.21 6.31 -15.25
N HIS A 118 8.23 5.40 -15.38
CA HIS A 118 8.42 3.96 -15.14
C HIS A 118 8.95 3.16 -16.35
N LYS A 119 9.52 3.84 -17.35
CA LYS A 119 10.10 3.15 -18.52
C LYS A 119 11.22 2.19 -18.11
N GLY A 120 11.15 0.94 -18.56
CA GLY A 120 12.10 -0.14 -18.26
C GLY A 120 11.79 -0.94 -16.99
N LEU A 121 10.85 -0.50 -16.14
CA LEU A 121 10.53 -1.18 -14.89
C LEU A 121 9.88 -2.55 -15.13
N TYR A 122 9.10 -2.67 -16.21
CA TYR A 122 8.49 -3.95 -16.59
C TYR A 122 9.54 -5.01 -16.93
N GLU A 123 10.55 -4.64 -17.72
CA GLU A 123 11.67 -5.50 -18.10
C GLU A 123 12.48 -5.91 -16.86
N ILE A 124 12.74 -4.97 -15.96
CA ILE A 124 13.39 -5.23 -14.67
C ILE A 124 12.65 -6.29 -13.85
N LEU A 125 11.34 -6.09 -13.67
CA LEU A 125 10.54 -6.96 -12.81
C LEU A 125 10.32 -8.32 -13.48
N THR A 126 10.32 -8.43 -14.79
CA THR A 126 10.13 -9.71 -15.49
C THR A 126 11.42 -10.50 -15.68
N THR A 127 12.58 -9.86 -15.66
CA THR A 127 13.89 -10.52 -15.87
C THR A 127 14.60 -10.89 -14.57
N SER A 128 14.39 -10.15 -13.49
CA SER A 128 15.11 -10.34 -12.23
C SER A 128 14.26 -10.97 -11.14
N TRP A 129 14.65 -12.17 -10.69
CA TRP A 129 14.07 -12.82 -9.52
C TRP A 129 14.32 -12.07 -8.23
N HIS A 130 15.51 -11.45 -8.08
CA HIS A 130 15.82 -10.68 -6.86
C HIS A 130 14.97 -9.41 -6.76
N ALA A 131 14.61 -8.78 -7.88
CA ALA A 131 13.72 -7.63 -7.91
C ALA A 131 12.28 -8.02 -7.50
N GLN A 132 11.74 -9.10 -8.07
CA GLN A 132 10.41 -9.61 -7.68
C GLN A 132 10.37 -10.02 -6.21
N LEU A 133 11.37 -10.77 -5.76
CA LEU A 133 11.44 -11.26 -4.39
C LEU A 133 11.56 -10.09 -3.40
N SER A 134 12.37 -9.08 -3.69
CA SER A 134 12.50 -7.90 -2.85
C SER A 134 11.15 -7.19 -2.67
N LEU A 135 10.41 -6.92 -3.76
CA LEU A 135 9.10 -6.27 -3.68
C LEU A 135 8.08 -7.11 -2.93
N ASN A 136 8.03 -8.42 -3.21
CA ASN A 136 7.10 -9.34 -2.56
C ASN A 136 7.38 -9.46 -1.05
N LEU A 137 8.64 -9.52 -0.65
CA LEU A 137 9.03 -9.55 0.77
C LEU A 137 8.68 -8.24 1.48
N ALA A 138 8.87 -7.09 0.82
CA ALA A 138 8.51 -5.79 1.39
C ALA A 138 7.00 -5.70 1.64
N MET A 139 6.18 -6.10 0.66
CA MET A 139 4.72 -6.10 0.77
C MET A 139 4.22 -7.12 1.79
N LEU A 140 4.74 -8.35 1.76
CA LEU A 140 4.33 -9.41 2.68
C LEU A 140 4.77 -9.13 4.13
N GLY A 141 5.98 -8.60 4.33
CA GLY A 141 6.47 -8.19 5.65
C GLY A 141 5.61 -7.09 6.25
N SER A 142 5.29 -6.06 5.46
CA SER A 142 4.39 -4.98 5.87
C SER A 142 2.98 -5.51 6.18
N LEU A 143 2.44 -6.39 5.32
CA LEU A 143 1.13 -7.01 5.56
C LEU A 143 1.11 -7.84 6.85
N THR A 144 2.18 -8.58 7.15
CA THR A 144 2.28 -9.39 8.38
C THR A 144 2.24 -8.51 9.63
N ILE A 145 2.89 -7.34 9.61
CA ILE A 145 2.82 -6.35 10.68
C ILE A 145 1.41 -5.78 10.82
N VAL A 146 0.76 -5.46 9.69
CA VAL A 146 -0.63 -4.98 9.68
C VAL A 146 -1.57 -6.03 10.28
N VAL A 147 -1.40 -7.31 9.91
CA VAL A 147 -2.15 -8.44 10.47
C VAL A 147 -1.98 -8.51 11.99
N ALA A 148 -0.75 -8.34 12.51
CA ALA A 148 -0.50 -8.32 13.96
C ALA A 148 -1.35 -7.25 14.67
N HIS A 149 -1.35 -6.03 14.13
CA HIS A 149 -2.13 -4.92 14.70
C HIS A 149 -3.64 -5.15 14.58
N HIS A 150 -4.11 -5.70 13.46
CA HIS A 150 -5.53 -5.99 13.25
C HIS A 150 -6.03 -7.09 14.18
N MET A 151 -5.30 -8.20 14.31
CA MET A 151 -5.70 -9.33 15.15
C MET A 151 -5.69 -9.00 16.65
N TYR A 152 -4.77 -8.14 17.09
CA TYR A 152 -4.75 -7.68 18.47
C TYR A 152 -5.98 -6.79 18.79
N ALA A 153 -6.30 -5.82 17.92
CA ALA A 153 -7.41 -4.90 18.15
C ALA A 153 -8.80 -5.50 17.84
N MET A 154 -8.86 -6.46 16.91
CA MET A 154 -10.09 -7.11 16.45
C MET A 154 -9.89 -8.64 16.41
N PRO A 155 -10.09 -9.34 17.54
CA PRO A 155 -9.89 -10.79 17.62
C PRO A 155 -10.84 -11.55 16.68
N PRO A 156 -10.34 -12.24 15.64
CA PRO A 156 -11.20 -12.89 14.66
C PRO A 156 -11.72 -14.25 15.13
N TYR A 157 -11.06 -14.88 16.10
CA TYR A 157 -11.36 -16.23 16.55
C TYR A 157 -12.16 -16.24 17.87
N PRO A 158 -13.11 -17.17 18.04
CA PRO A 158 -13.82 -17.37 19.31
C PRO A 158 -12.85 -17.63 20.46
N TYR A 159 -13.08 -16.98 21.60
CA TYR A 159 -12.34 -17.10 22.87
C TYR A 159 -10.87 -16.64 22.83
N LEU A 160 -10.39 -16.10 21.71
CA LEU A 160 -9.03 -15.56 21.62
C LEU A 160 -8.84 -14.33 22.50
N ALA A 161 -9.86 -13.48 22.63
CA ALA A 161 -9.80 -12.25 23.42
C ALA A 161 -9.55 -12.49 24.91
N THR A 162 -9.90 -13.68 25.42
CA THR A 162 -9.70 -14.06 26.83
C THR A 162 -8.37 -14.78 27.06
N ASP A 163 -7.73 -15.27 25.99
CA ASP A 163 -6.42 -15.92 26.07
C ASP A 163 -5.29 -14.92 25.76
N TYR A 164 -4.89 -14.20 26.81
CA TYR A 164 -3.82 -13.21 26.74
C TYR A 164 -2.47 -13.79 26.28
N GLY A 165 -2.19 -15.05 26.64
CA GLY A 165 -0.92 -15.71 26.29
C GLY A 165 -0.82 -15.91 24.78
N THR A 166 -1.90 -16.42 24.18
CA THR A 166 -1.97 -16.62 22.73
C THR A 166 -1.98 -15.29 21.98
N GLN A 167 -2.70 -14.27 22.46
CA GLN A 167 -2.76 -12.96 21.80
C GLN A 167 -1.38 -12.27 21.77
N LEU A 168 -0.64 -12.28 22.88
CA LEU A 168 0.71 -11.71 22.94
C LEU A 168 1.68 -12.50 22.06
N SER A 169 1.59 -13.83 22.08
CA SER A 169 2.44 -14.71 21.28
C SER A 169 2.21 -14.48 19.78
N LEU A 170 0.95 -14.43 19.33
CA LEU A 170 0.61 -14.16 17.93
C LEU A 170 1.07 -12.78 17.48
N PHE A 171 0.86 -11.74 18.30
CA PHE A 171 1.30 -10.38 17.98
C PHE A 171 2.83 -10.33 17.80
N THR A 172 3.57 -10.79 18.80
CA THR A 172 5.05 -10.78 18.74
C THR A 172 5.59 -11.64 17.61
N HIS A 173 5.00 -12.82 17.36
CA HIS A 173 5.35 -13.69 16.24
C HIS A 173 5.23 -12.99 14.88
N HIS A 174 4.07 -12.37 14.61
CA HIS A 174 3.84 -11.68 13.33
C HIS A 174 4.72 -10.43 13.19
N MET A 175 4.96 -9.70 14.29
CA MET A 175 5.88 -8.54 14.28
C MET A 175 7.30 -8.96 13.94
N TRP A 176 7.81 -10.03 14.53
CA TRP A 176 9.16 -10.53 14.25
C TRP A 176 9.29 -11.07 12.83
N ILE A 177 8.33 -11.87 12.36
CA ILE A 177 8.31 -12.35 10.97
C ILE A 177 8.27 -11.17 10.00
N GLY A 178 7.41 -10.19 10.25
CA GLY A 178 7.33 -8.98 9.45
C GLY A 178 8.66 -8.24 9.38
N GLY A 179 9.35 -8.09 10.52
CA GLY A 179 10.69 -7.51 10.60
C GLY A 179 11.73 -8.27 9.77
N PHE A 180 11.77 -9.61 9.88
CA PHE A 180 12.67 -10.44 9.08
C PHE A 180 12.41 -10.30 7.57
N LEU A 181 11.14 -10.27 7.16
CA LEU A 181 10.78 -10.12 5.75
C LEU A 181 11.15 -8.73 5.20
N ILE A 182 10.98 -7.66 5.98
CA ILE A 182 11.38 -6.30 5.57
C ILE A 182 12.90 -6.18 5.41
N VAL A 183 13.67 -6.71 6.36
CA VAL A 183 15.14 -6.73 6.25
C VAL A 183 15.58 -7.59 5.07
N GLY A 184 14.94 -8.74 4.85
CA GLY A 184 15.16 -9.58 3.67
C GLY A 184 14.87 -8.85 2.36
N ALA A 185 13.80 -8.05 2.31
CA ALA A 185 13.48 -7.23 1.14
C ALA A 185 14.59 -6.24 0.79
N ALA A 186 15.13 -5.54 1.80
CA ALA A 186 16.26 -4.62 1.63
C ALA A 186 17.53 -5.34 1.18
N ALA A 187 17.82 -6.52 1.73
CA ALA A 187 18.97 -7.34 1.32
C ALA A 187 18.85 -7.78 -0.15
N HIS A 188 17.68 -8.26 -0.58
CA HIS A 188 17.44 -8.65 -1.97
C HIS A 188 17.45 -7.44 -2.93
N ALA A 189 17.02 -6.26 -2.50
CA ALA A 189 17.16 -5.02 -3.26
C ALA A 189 18.65 -4.67 -3.47
N ALA A 190 19.48 -4.74 -2.43
CA ALA A 190 20.90 -4.47 -2.52
C ALA A 190 21.64 -5.46 -3.44
N ILE A 191 21.31 -6.76 -3.35
CA ILE A 191 21.86 -7.79 -4.26
C ILE A 191 21.47 -7.48 -5.70
N PHE A 192 20.21 -7.12 -5.91
CA PHE A 192 19.72 -6.77 -7.23
C PHE A 192 20.42 -5.55 -7.84
N MET A 193 20.62 -4.49 -7.04
CA MET A 193 21.37 -3.29 -7.46
C MET A 193 22.82 -3.61 -7.79
N LYS A 194 23.44 -4.56 -7.09
CA LYS A 194 24.83 -4.95 -7.36
C LYS A 194 24.98 -5.80 -8.62
N LEU A 195 24.03 -6.70 -8.89
CA LEU A 195 24.09 -7.63 -10.02
C LEU A 195 23.57 -7.05 -11.33
N SER A 196 22.72 -6.02 -11.25
CA SER A 196 22.06 -5.45 -12.43
C SER A 196 22.73 -4.12 -12.80
N SER A 197 23.47 -4.10 -13.90
CA SER A 197 23.93 -2.85 -14.54
C SER A 197 22.69 -2.08 -15.03
N TYR A 198 22.28 -1.03 -14.32
CA TYR A 198 20.97 -0.41 -14.50
C TYR A 198 20.94 0.74 -15.52
N GLU A 199 20.00 0.68 -16.46
CA GLU A 199 19.51 1.82 -17.27
C GLU A 199 17.98 1.92 -17.16
N SER A 200 17.43 2.34 -16.02
CA SER A 200 16.01 2.72 -15.95
C SER A 200 15.81 4.08 -15.30
N GLY A 201 14.94 4.90 -15.92
CA GLY A 201 14.87 6.35 -15.69
C GLY A 201 14.51 6.76 -14.26
N LEU A 202 13.58 6.05 -13.59
CA LEU A 202 13.20 6.38 -12.21
C LEU A 202 14.31 6.05 -11.21
N PHE A 203 14.92 4.87 -11.32
CA PHE A 203 16.05 4.48 -10.46
C PHE A 203 17.24 5.41 -10.68
N VAL A 204 17.53 5.78 -11.93
CA VAL A 204 18.59 6.76 -12.24
C VAL A 204 18.28 8.13 -11.63
N CYS A 205 17.02 8.58 -11.60
CA CYS A 205 16.67 9.86 -11.00
C CYS A 205 16.78 9.84 -9.47
N VAL A 206 16.41 8.75 -8.81
CA VAL A 206 16.58 8.56 -7.37
C VAL A 206 18.06 8.44 -7.01
N VAL A 207 18.81 7.59 -7.72
CA VAL A 207 20.25 7.41 -7.49
C VAL A 207 21.02 8.71 -7.78
N ARG A 208 20.70 9.44 -8.85
CA ARG A 208 21.31 10.76 -9.11
C ARG A 208 20.99 11.77 -8.02
N LYS A 209 19.74 11.82 -7.54
CA LYS A 209 19.38 12.71 -6.44
C LYS A 209 20.10 12.32 -5.14
N GLU A 210 20.32 11.03 -4.92
CA GLU A 210 21.05 10.54 -3.76
C GLU A 210 22.55 10.90 -3.86
N GLU A 211 23.17 10.74 -5.03
CA GLU A 211 24.54 11.23 -5.33
C GLU A 211 24.64 12.76 -5.14
N ASP A 212 23.71 13.54 -5.68
CA ASP A 212 23.67 15.01 -5.53
C ASP A 212 23.41 15.44 -4.07
N SER A 213 22.76 14.61 -3.25
CA SER A 213 22.51 14.88 -1.82
C SER A 213 23.66 14.45 -0.91
N MET A 214 24.37 13.36 -1.25
CA MET A 214 25.58 12.92 -0.54
C MET A 214 26.78 13.80 -0.87
N ILE A 215 26.79 14.42 -2.05
CA ILE A 215 27.72 15.50 -2.38
C ILE A 215 27.16 16.79 -1.77
N ILE A 216 27.39 16.98 -0.47
CA ILE A 216 27.43 18.33 0.10
C ILE A 216 28.66 19.02 -0.48
N ARG A 217 28.58 19.48 -1.73
CA ARG A 217 29.43 20.59 -2.17
C ARG A 217 28.93 21.79 -1.39
N SER A 218 29.62 22.11 -0.29
CA SER A 218 29.66 23.50 0.16
C SER A 218 29.98 24.34 -1.09
N PRO A 219 29.19 25.39 -1.41
CA PRO A 219 29.64 26.35 -2.39
C PRO A 219 30.85 27.04 -1.78
N GLU A 220 32.05 26.48 -1.97
CA GLU A 220 33.26 27.23 -1.70
C GLU A 220 33.21 28.45 -2.62
N PRO A 221 33.19 29.68 -2.09
CA PRO A 221 33.44 30.83 -2.93
C PRO A 221 34.83 30.63 -3.52
N GLU A 222 34.96 30.69 -4.85
CA GLU A 222 36.26 30.76 -5.51
C GLU A 222 37.00 32.02 -5.02
N VAL A 223 37.69 31.90 -3.89
CA VAL A 223 38.72 32.84 -3.50
C VAL A 223 39.97 32.37 -4.22
N LYS A 224 40.38 33.11 -5.25
CA LYS A 224 41.72 32.97 -5.83
C LYS A 224 42.75 33.27 -4.75
N ILE A 225 43.22 32.24 -4.07
CA ILE A 225 44.38 32.35 -3.18
C ILE A 225 45.59 32.47 -4.11
N LEU A 226 46.10 33.70 -4.26
CA LEU A 226 47.43 33.95 -4.79
C LEU A 226 48.43 33.36 -3.78
N VAL A 227 48.76 32.08 -3.97
CA VAL A 227 49.91 31.47 -3.30
C VAL A 227 51.15 32.08 -3.92
N ASP A 228 51.85 32.89 -3.13
CA ASP A 228 53.16 33.42 -3.50
C ASP A 228 54.12 32.25 -3.73
N LYS A 229 54.64 32.14 -4.96
CA LYS A 229 55.59 31.10 -5.34
C LYS A 229 57.01 31.62 -5.12
N ASP A 230 57.38 31.82 -3.87
CA ASP A 230 58.79 31.89 -3.47
C ASP A 230 59.03 30.96 -2.28
N PRO A 231 59.34 29.67 -2.54
CA PRO A 231 59.77 28.79 -1.48
C PRO A 231 61.19 29.21 -1.09
N VAL A 232 61.35 29.83 0.07
CA VAL A 232 62.65 29.86 0.75
C VAL A 232 63.13 28.41 0.85
N LYS A 233 64.33 28.14 0.34
CA LYS A 233 64.90 26.80 0.23
C LYS A 233 65.09 26.20 1.62
N THR A 234 64.15 25.39 2.09
CA THR A 234 64.30 24.63 3.34
C THR A 234 65.10 23.37 3.06
N SER A 235 66.37 23.33 3.44
CA SER A 235 67.16 22.10 3.50
C SER A 235 67.07 21.48 4.90
N PHE A 236 67.07 20.15 4.97
CA PHE A 236 67.02 19.38 6.23
C PHE A 236 68.30 19.52 7.09
N GLU A 237 69.36 20.16 6.58
CA GLU A 237 70.60 20.41 7.33
C GLU A 237 70.40 21.27 8.60
N GLU A 238 69.43 22.20 8.62
CA GLU A 238 69.22 23.03 9.82
C GLU A 238 68.51 22.28 10.96
N TRP A 239 67.72 21.26 10.64
CA TRP A 239 66.99 20.44 11.61
C TRP A 239 67.85 19.37 12.29
N ALA A 240 69.00 19.03 11.69
CA ALA A 240 69.91 18.01 12.19
C ALA A 240 70.96 18.55 13.19
N LYS A 241 70.99 19.87 13.46
CA LYS A 241 71.94 20.47 14.42
C LYS A 241 71.45 20.24 15.86
N PRO A 242 72.20 19.49 16.71
CA PRO A 242 71.82 19.31 18.10
C PRO A 242 71.87 20.65 18.85
N GLY A 243 70.76 21.04 19.49
CA GLY A 243 70.68 22.27 20.30
C GLY A 243 69.75 23.37 19.77
N HIS A 244 69.04 23.15 18.66
CA HIS A 244 68.17 24.17 18.07
C HIS A 244 66.86 24.43 18.85
N PHE A 245 66.36 23.46 19.62
CA PHE A 245 65.11 23.63 20.38
C PHE A 245 65.37 24.12 21.82
N SER A 246 64.79 25.27 22.16
CA SER A 246 64.83 25.84 23.51
C SER A 246 64.08 24.94 24.51
N ARG A 247 64.73 24.56 25.62
CA ARG A 247 64.20 23.65 26.66
C ARG A 247 63.16 24.27 27.60
N THR A 248 62.62 25.46 27.30
CA THR A 248 61.85 26.26 28.27
C THR A 248 60.39 25.83 28.47
N ILE A 249 59.90 24.78 27.80
CA ILE A 249 58.50 24.31 27.91
C ILE A 249 58.36 23.02 28.76
N ALA A 250 59.43 22.55 29.41
CA ALA A 250 59.39 21.32 30.23
C ALA A 250 58.90 21.51 31.68
N LYS A 251 58.25 22.62 32.04
CA LYS A 251 57.64 22.81 33.37
C LYS A 251 56.15 23.08 33.22
N GLY A 252 55.34 22.10 33.61
CA GLY A 252 53.88 22.22 33.68
C GLY A 252 53.43 23.25 34.73
N PRO A 253 52.16 23.70 34.67
CA PRO A 253 51.65 24.80 35.48
C PRO A 253 51.55 24.42 36.97
N PRO A 254 51.76 25.38 37.90
CA PRO A 254 51.65 25.15 39.34
C PRO A 254 50.18 25.00 39.78
N PHE A 255 49.92 24.03 40.65
CA PHE A 255 48.64 23.83 41.30
C PHE A 255 48.37 24.94 42.33
N HIS A 256 47.20 25.55 42.26
CA HIS A 256 46.59 26.36 43.31
C HIS A 256 45.25 25.75 43.70
#